data_AF-A0A7J3CSU9-F1
#
_entry.id   AF-A0A7J3CSU9-F1
#
_cell.length_a   1.000
_cell.length_b   1.000
_cell.length_c   1.000
_cell.angle_alpha   90.00
_cell.angle_beta   90.00
_cell.angle_gamma   90.00
#
_symmetry.space_group_name_H-M   'P 1'
#
loop_
_entity.id
_entity.type
_entity.pdbx_description
1 polymer ?
#
loop_
_entity_poly.entity_id
_entity_poly.type
_entity_poly.pdbx_seq_one_letter_code
_entity_poly.pdbx_strand_id
1 'polypeptide(L)'
;MDNNQKILIGLVVILIISAVAYFLSSTNPQTKDEENKVIFYWGVGCPHCENIKEYIKENQIDKKILIEEREVYNDKKNLEMLRMDAQRCGLGSSMIGIPFLVYKQKCYVGEDEAKNLFDNILKVNG
;
A
#
# COMPACT_ATOMS: atom_id res chain seq x y z
N MET A 1 38.60 13.86 37.27
CA MET A 1 38.13 12.87 36.28
C MET A 1 39.32 12.00 35.90
N ASP A 2 39.42 10.83 36.52
CA ASP A 2 40.51 9.89 36.28
C ASP A 2 40.39 9.24 34.89
N ASN A 3 41.46 8.59 34.42
CA ASN A 3 41.49 8.00 33.08
C ASN A 3 40.44 6.89 32.89
N ASN A 4 40.05 6.19 33.96
CA ASN A 4 39.08 5.10 33.90
C ASN A 4 37.66 5.65 33.69
N GLN A 5 37.33 6.77 34.33
CA GLN A 5 36.07 7.47 34.14
C GLN A 5 35.92 8.03 32.71
N LYS A 6 37.03 8.49 32.09
CA LYS A 6 37.02 8.93 30.68
C LYS A 6 36.81 7.77 29.70
N ILE A 7 37.44 6.62 29.94
CA ILE A 7 37.28 5.41 29.12
C ILE A 7 35.84 4.91 29.21
N LEU A 8 35.25 4.88 30.41
CA LEU A 8 33.88 4.44 30.62
C LEU A 8 32.87 5.36 29.91
N ILE A 9 33.05 6.69 30.00
CA ILE A 9 32.21 7.66 29.29
C ILE A 9 32.33 7.46 27.78
N GLY A 10 33.54 7.24 27.25
CA GLY A 10 33.76 6.96 25.83
C GLY A 10 32.99 5.73 25.34
N LEU A 11 33.02 4.63 26.10
CA LEU A 11 32.30 3.40 25.74
C LEU A 11 30.78 3.57 25.76
N VAL A 12 30.25 4.29 26.75
CA VAL A 12 28.81 4.58 26.84
C VAL A 12 28.34 5.45 25.66
N VAL A 13 29.13 6.45 25.27
CA VAL A 13 28.83 7.31 24.12
C VAL A 13 28.83 6.49 22.82
N ILE A 14 29.79 5.58 22.63
CA ILE A 14 29.84 4.69 21.45
C ILE A 14 28.62 3.77 21.38
N LEU A 15 28.20 3.19 22.52
CA LEU A 15 27.01 2.36 22.58
C LEU A 15 25.74 3.14 22.24
N ILE A 16 25.58 4.36 22.76
CA ILE A 16 24.43 5.22 22.44
C ILE A 16 24.42 5.58 20.96
N ILE A 17 25.56 5.94 20.36
CA ILE A 17 25.64 6.26 18.93
C ILE A 17 25.24 5.06 18.07
N SER A 18 25.69 3.85 18.45
CA SER A 18 25.31 2.63 17.73
C SER A 18 23.81 2.35 17.83
N ALA A 19 23.20 2.47 19.02
CA ALA A 19 21.77 2.24 19.22
C ALA A 19 20.91 3.25 18.42
N VAL A 20 21.33 4.51 18.38
CA VAL A 20 20.67 5.56 17.58
C VAL A 20 20.78 5.27 16.09
N ALA A 21 21.95 4.82 15.60
CA ALA A 21 22.13 4.46 14.20
C ALA A 21 21.26 3.25 13.78
N TYR A 22 21.14 2.24 14.65
CA TYR A 22 20.23 1.11 14.45
C TYR A 22 18.75 1.56 14.40
N PHE A 23 18.34 2.47 15.29
CA PHE A 23 16.98 3.01 15.31
C PHE A 23 16.66 3.85 14.06
N LEU A 24 17.61 4.67 13.59
CA LEU A 24 17.45 5.48 12.37
C LEU A 24 17.38 4.61 11.11
N SER A 25 18.11 3.49 11.08
CA SER A 25 18.09 2.53 9.97
C SER A 25 16.79 1.72 9.87
N SER A 26 15.92 1.78 10.89
CA SER A 26 14.59 1.13 10.86
C SER A 26 13.51 1.99 10.18
N THR A 27 13.88 3.11 9.57
CA THR A 27 12.96 3.84 8.69
C THR A 27 12.81 3.05 7.39
N ASN A 28 11.71 2.32 7.25
CA ASN A 28 11.35 1.67 5.98
C ASN A 28 11.23 2.79 4.94
N PRO A 29 12.14 2.88 3.95
CA PRO A 29 12.02 3.88 2.91
C PRO A 29 10.78 3.50 2.11
N GLN A 30 9.66 4.16 2.38
CA GLN A 30 8.50 4.15 1.50
C GLN A 30 9.00 4.69 0.16
N THR A 31 9.28 3.77 -0.76
CA THR A 31 9.77 4.12 -2.08
C THR A 31 8.71 4.96 -2.77
N LYS A 32 9.13 5.94 -3.56
CA LYS A 32 8.24 6.84 -4.34
C LYS A 32 7.23 6.07 -5.21
N ASP A 33 7.53 4.80 -5.51
CA ASP A 33 6.68 3.89 -6.26
C ASP A 33 5.48 3.37 -5.45
N GLU A 34 5.59 3.27 -4.11
CA GLU A 34 4.47 2.88 -3.24
C GLU A 34 3.36 3.96 -3.20
N GLU A 35 3.72 5.24 -3.33
CA GLU A 35 2.75 6.34 -3.41
C GLU A 35 2.04 6.44 -4.76
N ASN A 36 2.60 5.85 -5.82
CA ASN A 36 2.11 5.97 -7.19
C ASN A 36 1.71 4.62 -7.80
N LYS A 37 1.18 3.70 -6.98
CA LYS A 37 0.55 2.47 -7.45
C LYS A 37 -0.88 2.35 -6.93
N VAL A 38 -1.75 1.78 -7.76
CA VAL A 38 -3.10 1.36 -7.37
C VAL A 38 -3.06 -0.13 -7.09
N ILE A 39 -3.44 -0.55 -5.88
CA ILE A 39 -3.68 -1.97 -5.59
C ILE A 39 -5.13 -2.25 -5.95
N PHE A 40 -5.36 -3.25 -6.81
CA PHE A 40 -6.69 -3.66 -7.24
C PHE A 40 -6.98 -5.08 -6.81
N TYR A 41 -7.81 -5.24 -5.77
CA TYR A 41 -8.30 -6.53 -5.32
C TYR A 41 -9.55 -6.94 -6.11
N TRP A 42 -9.51 -8.15 -6.67
CA TRP A 42 -10.55 -8.70 -7.55
C TRP A 42 -10.74 -10.20 -7.32
N GLY A 43 -11.72 -10.80 -7.98
CA GLY A 43 -12.03 -12.23 -7.85
C GLY A 43 -12.44 -12.86 -9.17
N VAL A 44 -12.06 -14.13 -9.38
CA VAL A 44 -12.45 -14.86 -10.59
C VAL A 44 -13.97 -14.98 -10.68
N GLY A 45 -14.54 -14.55 -11.81
CA GLY A 45 -15.99 -14.58 -12.05
C GLY A 45 -16.78 -13.46 -11.38
N CYS A 46 -16.12 -12.44 -10.83
CA CYS A 46 -16.74 -11.22 -10.30
C CYS A 46 -17.12 -10.25 -11.46
N PRO A 47 -18.40 -10.07 -11.82
CA PRO A 47 -18.78 -9.25 -12.98
C PRO A 47 -18.34 -7.79 -12.85
N HIS A 48 -18.50 -7.20 -11.66
CA HIS A 48 -18.06 -5.82 -11.39
C HIS A 48 -16.54 -5.65 -11.49
N CYS A 49 -15.77 -6.70 -11.17
CA CYS A 49 -14.32 -6.65 -11.30
C CYS A 49 -13.89 -6.69 -12.77
N GLU A 50 -14.58 -7.48 -13.60
CA GLU A 50 -14.34 -7.53 -15.04
C GLU A 50 -14.67 -6.19 -15.72
N ASN A 51 -15.76 -5.52 -15.31
CA ASN A 51 -16.08 -4.16 -15.78
C ASN A 51 -14.92 -3.17 -15.50
N ILE A 52 -14.25 -3.30 -14.35
CA ILE A 52 -13.08 -2.46 -14.03
C ILE A 52 -11.85 -2.82 -14.86
N LYS A 53 -11.59 -4.11 -15.10
CA LYS A 53 -10.50 -4.53 -16.00
C LYS A 53 -10.70 -4.01 -17.42
N GLU A 54 -11.92 -4.09 -17.94
CA GLU A 54 -12.29 -3.53 -19.24
C GLU A 54 -12.08 -2.02 -19.25
N TYR A 55 -12.55 -1.32 -18.22
CA TYR A 55 -12.35 0.13 -18.08
C TYR A 55 -10.86 0.53 -18.10
N ILE A 56 -10.01 -0.19 -17.36
CA ILE A 56 -8.55 0.01 -17.34
C ILE A 56 -7.97 -0.11 -18.75
N LYS A 57 -8.37 -1.17 -19.47
CA LYS A 57 -7.88 -1.48 -20.81
C LYS A 57 -8.33 -0.47 -21.86
N GLU A 58 -9.61 -0.12 -21.89
CA GLU A 58 -10.20 0.81 -22.85
C GLU A 58 -9.55 2.20 -22.75
N ASN A 59 -9.26 2.64 -21.53
CA ASN A 59 -8.68 3.95 -21.26
C ASN A 59 -7.14 3.94 -21.14
N GLN A 60 -6.50 2.79 -21.34
CA GLN A 60 -5.04 2.60 -21.26
C GLN A 60 -4.44 3.13 -19.93
N ILE A 61 -5.16 2.92 -18.83
CA ILE A 61 -4.80 3.46 -17.51
C ILE A 61 -3.52 2.81 -16.98
N ASP A 62 -3.30 1.55 -17.32
CA ASP A 62 -2.07 0.79 -17.05
C ASP A 62 -0.80 1.44 -17.62
N LYS A 63 -0.93 2.30 -18.64
CA LYS A 63 0.18 3.12 -19.17
C LYS A 63 0.43 4.41 -18.40
N LYS A 64 -0.50 4.82 -17.53
CA LYS A 64 -0.45 6.07 -16.77
C LYS A 64 -0.06 5.86 -15.31
N ILE A 65 -0.39 4.69 -14.75
CA ILE A 65 -0.09 4.35 -13.37
C ILE A 65 0.15 2.84 -13.23
N LEU A 66 1.01 2.46 -12.29
CA LEU A 66 1.19 1.05 -11.94
C LEU A 66 -0.07 0.52 -11.26
N ILE A 67 -0.61 -0.57 -11.77
CA ILE A 67 -1.74 -1.29 -11.18
C ILE A 67 -1.26 -2.65 -10.71
N GLU A 68 -1.34 -2.90 -9.40
CA GLU A 68 -1.02 -4.18 -8.78
C GLU A 68 -2.31 -4.97 -8.57
N GLU A 69 -2.56 -5.95 -9.43
CA GLU A 69 -3.74 -6.81 -9.36
C GLU A 69 -3.57 -7.95 -8.34
N ARG A 70 -4.55 -8.13 -7.45
CA ARG A 70 -4.56 -9.15 -6.40
C ARG A 70 -5.87 -9.93 -6.41
N GLU A 71 -5.84 -11.14 -6.95
CA GLU A 71 -6.99 -12.06 -6.94
C GLU A 71 -7.20 -12.59 -5.52
N VAL A 72 -8.42 -12.57 -4.97
CA VAL A 72 -8.69 -12.89 -3.56
C VAL A 72 -9.51 -14.16 -3.32
N TYR A 73 -10.14 -14.76 -4.33
CA TYR A 73 -10.95 -15.97 -4.11
C TYR A 73 -10.08 -17.22 -3.98
N ASN A 74 -8.98 -17.30 -4.72
CA ASN A 74 -8.10 -18.45 -4.76
C ASN A 74 -6.72 -18.20 -4.10
N ASP A 75 -6.40 -16.96 -3.76
CA ASP A 75 -5.18 -16.60 -3.04
C ASP A 75 -5.49 -16.08 -1.62
N LYS A 76 -5.21 -16.95 -0.63
CA LYS A 76 -5.41 -16.63 0.79
C LYS A 76 -4.54 -15.46 1.25
N LYS A 77 -3.33 -15.31 0.72
CA LYS A 77 -2.43 -14.21 1.10
C LYS A 77 -3.01 -12.89 0.62
N ASN A 78 -3.52 -12.83 -0.61
CA ASN A 78 -4.18 -11.64 -1.13
C ASN A 78 -5.45 -11.31 -0.35
N LEU A 79 -6.23 -12.31 0.05
CA LEU A 79 -7.40 -12.11 0.90
C LEU A 79 -7.05 -11.53 2.27
N GLU A 80 -5.95 -11.98 2.90
CA GLU A 80 -5.45 -11.37 4.15
C GLU A 80 -4.99 -9.92 3.91
N MET A 81 -4.33 -9.63 2.79
CA MET A 81 -3.95 -8.26 2.44
C MET A 81 -5.17 -7.35 2.25
N LEU A 82 -6.23 -7.84 1.59
CA LEU A 82 -7.51 -7.13 1.47
C LEU A 82 -8.10 -6.81 2.85
N ARG A 83 -8.07 -7.77 3.79
CA ARG A 83 -8.55 -7.58 5.16
C ARG A 83 -7.78 -6.49 5.90
N MET A 84 -6.45 -6.51 5.79
CA MET A 84 -5.58 -5.50 6.40
C MET A 84 -5.85 -4.10 5.84
N ASP A 85 -5.99 -3.98 4.51
CA ASP A 85 -6.25 -2.69 3.88
C ASP A 85 -7.67 -2.16 4.18
N ALA A 86 -8.68 -3.04 4.19
CA ALA A 86 -10.03 -2.67 4.61
C ALA A 86 -10.07 -2.18 6.07
N GLN A 87 -9.36 -2.87 6.98
CA GLN A 87 -9.24 -2.44 8.37
C GLN A 87 -8.59 -1.07 8.50
N ARG A 88 -7.53 -0.81 7.72
CA ARG A 88 -6.84 0.50 7.66
C ARG A 88 -7.79 1.62 7.24
N CYS A 89 -8.75 1.29 6.37
CA CYS A 89 -9.80 2.20 5.91
C CYS A 89 -11.02 2.26 6.85
N GLY A 90 -10.93 1.68 8.05
CA GLY A 90 -12.00 1.73 9.05
C GLY A 90 -13.20 0.84 8.73
N LEU A 91 -13.06 -0.08 7.78
CA LEU A 91 -14.11 -1.03 7.42
C LEU A 91 -14.08 -2.24 8.35
N GLY A 92 -15.26 -2.71 8.74
CA GLY A 92 -15.42 -3.90 9.57
C GLY A 92 -14.97 -5.18 8.86
N SER A 93 -14.63 -6.21 9.63
CA SER A 93 -14.23 -7.53 9.12
C SER A 93 -15.37 -8.32 8.46
N SER A 94 -16.60 -7.81 8.53
CA SER A 94 -17.77 -8.39 7.87
C SER A 94 -17.77 -8.06 6.37
N MET A 95 -17.63 -9.08 5.53
CA MET A 95 -17.77 -9.09 4.07
C MET A 95 -17.25 -7.82 3.35
N ILE A 96 -15.96 -7.80 3.05
CA ILE A 96 -15.34 -6.76 2.22
C ILE A 96 -15.74 -7.02 0.76
N GLY A 97 -16.45 -6.07 0.14
CA GLY A 97 -16.85 -6.16 -1.26
C GLY A 97 -15.67 -5.95 -2.21
N ILE A 98 -15.72 -6.60 -3.37
CA ILE A 98 -14.83 -6.37 -4.51
C ILE A 98 -15.66 -5.88 -5.72
N PRO A 99 -15.10 -5.09 -6.66
CA PRO A 99 -13.72 -4.62 -6.72
C PRO A 99 -13.36 -3.70 -5.54
N PHE A 100 -12.14 -3.83 -5.01
CA PHE A 100 -11.65 -3.00 -3.91
C PHE A 100 -10.29 -2.44 -4.29
N LEU A 101 -10.14 -1.12 -4.28
CA LEU A 101 -8.91 -0.46 -4.71
C LEU A 101 -8.30 0.34 -3.55
N VAL A 102 -6.97 0.34 -3.50
CA VAL A 102 -6.20 1.18 -2.58
C VAL A 102 -5.27 2.08 -3.37
N TYR A 103 -5.34 3.37 -3.11
CA TYR A 103 -4.45 4.37 -3.70
C TYR A 103 -4.17 5.50 -2.71
N LYS A 104 -2.89 5.81 -2.49
CA LYS A 104 -2.45 6.87 -1.56
C LYS A 104 -3.14 6.79 -0.19
N GLN A 105 -3.16 5.59 0.39
CA GLN A 105 -3.77 5.27 1.69
C GLN A 105 -5.29 5.48 1.75
N LYS A 106 -5.96 5.73 0.62
CA LYS A 106 -7.42 5.77 0.49
C LYS A 106 -7.94 4.49 -0.12
N CYS A 107 -9.13 4.08 0.30
CA CYS A 107 -9.84 2.94 -0.26
C CYS A 107 -11.00 3.40 -1.13
N TYR A 108 -11.28 2.61 -2.16
CA TYR A 108 -12.37 2.81 -3.12
C TYR A 108 -13.09 1.46 -3.27
N VAL A 109 -14.35 1.42 -2.91
CA VAL A 109 -15.12 0.18 -2.76
C VAL A 109 -16.21 0.11 -3.83
N GLY A 110 -16.23 -1.00 -4.58
CA GLY A 110 -17.20 -1.22 -5.64
C GLY A 110 -16.83 -0.52 -6.95
N GLU A 111 -17.68 -0.74 -7.95
CA GLU A 111 -17.39 -0.34 -9.34
C GLU A 111 -17.35 1.18 -9.54
N ASP A 112 -18.32 1.91 -8.96
CA ASP A 112 -18.45 3.36 -9.16
C ASP A 112 -17.26 4.13 -8.57
N GLU A 113 -16.84 3.80 -7.35
CA GLU A 113 -15.69 4.43 -6.70
C GLU A 113 -14.38 4.10 -7.43
N ALA A 114 -14.24 2.87 -7.94
CA ALA A 114 -13.10 2.45 -8.74
C ALA A 114 -13.00 3.25 -10.05
N LYS A 115 -14.11 3.41 -10.78
CA LYS A 115 -14.16 4.25 -11.99
C LYS A 115 -13.80 5.70 -11.68
N ASN A 116 -14.37 6.26 -10.61
CA ASN A 116 -14.07 7.64 -10.19
C ASN A 116 -12.58 7.83 -9.85
N LEU A 117 -11.95 6.89 -9.14
CA LEU A 117 -10.50 6.91 -8.91
C LEU A 117 -9.74 7.02 -10.23
N PHE A 118 -10.06 6.18 -11.20
CA PHE A 118 -9.36 6.17 -12.48
C PHE A 118 -9.62 7.43 -13.31
N ASP A 119 -10.83 7.98 -13.30
CA ASP A 119 -11.12 9.28 -13.92
C ASP A 119 -10.24 10.39 -13.36
N ASN A 120 -10.04 10.39 -12.04
CA ASN A 120 -9.16 11.37 -11.40
C ASN A 120 -7.69 11.16 -11.81
N ILE A 121 -7.23 9.91 -11.94
CA ILE A 121 -5.87 9.60 -12.43
C ILE A 121 -5.69 10.08 -13.87
N LEU A 122 -6.70 9.90 -14.73
CA LEU A 122 -6.66 10.34 -16.12
C LEU A 122 -6.61 11.87 -16.23
N LYS A 123 -7.36 12.60 -15.41
CA LYS A 123 -7.36 14.08 -15.38
C LYS A 123 -6.05 14.69 -14.90
N VAL A 124 -5.33 14.01 -14.01
CA VAL A 124 -4.07 14.51 -13.43
C VAL A 124 -2.88 14.25 -14.36
N ASN A 125 -2.94 13.20 -15.19
CA ASN A 125 -1.83 12.75 -16.05
C ASN A 125 -2.08 12.96 -17.56
N GLY A 126 -3.06 13.81 -17.90
CA GLY A 126 -3.37 14.26 -19.27
C GLY A 126 -3.02 15.72 -19.43
#